data_AF-A0A800JAL4-F1
#
_entry.id   AF-A0A800JAL4-F1
#
_cell.length_a   1.000
_cell.length_b   1.000
_cell.length_c   1.000
_cell.angle_alpha   90.00
_cell.angle_beta   90.00
_cell.angle_gamma   90.00
#
_symmetry.space_group_name_H-M   'P 1'
#
loop_
_entity.id
_entity.type
_entity.pdbx_description
1 polymer ?
#
loop_
_entity_poly.entity_id
_entity_poly.type
_entity_poly.pdbx_seq_one_letter_code
_entity_poly.pdbx_strand_id
1 'polypeptide(L)'
;LWFLTKLDKVPSSFKHSLGAIAIEKPEIPQDFQDPLKKILAHTHDAVKALAHATDSLFTDLRAVRQHVEEVGRQESEVDKVEYKLLREVFENEKFDLARQYQLKGILKQLGAVTNLAEDVADAVLILGTKHSA
;
A
#
# COMPACT_ATOMS: atom_id res chain seq x y z
N LEU A 1 6.25 10.95 19.82
CA LEU A 1 5.42 9.75 20.12
C LEU A 1 4.41 9.47 19.00
N TRP A 2 3.52 10.42 18.65
CA TRP A 2 2.50 10.24 17.60
C TRP A 2 3.04 9.74 16.24
N PHE A 3 4.14 10.33 15.74
CA PHE A 3 4.72 9.97 14.44
C PHE A 3 5.27 8.53 14.40
N LEU A 4 5.98 8.09 15.44
CA LEU A 4 6.47 6.72 15.55
C LEU A 4 5.31 5.71 15.57
N THR A 5 4.21 6.04 16.26
CA THR A 5 3.00 5.21 16.25
C THR A 5 2.35 5.13 14.87
N LYS A 6 2.46 6.19 14.04
CA LYS A 6 1.98 6.18 12.66
C LYS A 6 2.83 5.27 11.77
N LEU A 7 4.17 5.38 11.85
CA LEU A 7 5.10 4.52 11.13
C LEU A 7 4.91 3.03 11.46
N ASP A 8 4.75 2.70 12.75
CA ASP A 8 4.57 1.31 13.22
C ASP A 8 3.31 0.62 12.67
N LYS A 9 2.31 1.41 12.22
CA LYS A 9 1.10 0.84 11.60
C LYS A 9 1.39 0.21 10.24
N VAL A 10 2.38 0.67 9.48
CA VAL A 10 2.70 0.14 8.14
C VAL A 10 3.10 -1.33 8.20
N PRO A 11 4.14 -1.74 8.95
CA PRO A 11 4.50 -3.15 9.08
C PRO A 11 3.42 -3.97 9.81
N SER A 12 2.68 -3.36 10.76
CA SER A 12 1.56 -4.01 11.44
C SER A 12 0.43 -4.37 10.46
N SER A 13 0.09 -3.46 9.53
CA SER A 13 -0.88 -3.69 8.46
C SER A 13 -0.43 -4.82 7.55
N PHE A 14 0.85 -4.79 7.13
CA PHE A 14 1.41 -5.85 6.29
C PHE A 14 1.34 -7.24 6.95
N LYS A 15 1.72 -7.32 8.23
CA LYS A 15 1.63 -8.55 9.03
C LYS A 15 0.19 -9.05 9.13
N HIS A 16 -0.77 -8.15 9.34
CA HIS A 16 -2.18 -8.49 9.44
C HIS A 16 -2.70 -9.06 8.12
N SER A 17 -2.46 -8.37 7.00
CA SER A 17 -2.86 -8.80 5.66
C SER A 17 -2.27 -10.16 5.29
N LEU A 18 -0.97 -10.36 5.51
CA LEU A 18 -0.32 -11.66 5.26
C LEU A 18 -0.85 -12.77 6.19
N GLY A 19 -1.15 -12.43 7.45
CA GLY A 19 -1.74 -13.37 8.40
C GLY A 19 -3.10 -13.88 7.93
N ALA A 20 -3.97 -13.00 7.44
CA ALA A 20 -5.26 -13.38 6.89
C ALA A 20 -5.10 -14.30 5.66
N ILE A 21 -4.26 -13.90 4.70
CA ILE A 21 -3.99 -14.69 3.48
C ILE A 21 -3.43 -16.08 3.82
N ALA A 22 -2.52 -16.17 4.81
CA ALA A 22 -1.92 -17.43 5.23
C ALA A 22 -2.91 -18.40 5.89
N ILE A 23 -3.94 -17.87 6.56
CA ILE A 23 -5.03 -18.66 7.14
C ILE A 23 -5.99 -19.12 6.05
N GLU A 24 -6.40 -18.20 5.18
CA GLU A 24 -7.40 -18.46 4.14
C GLU A 24 -6.90 -19.37 3.02
N LYS A 25 -5.59 -19.35 2.74
CA LYS A 25 -4.94 -20.09 1.63
C LYS A 25 -5.75 -20.03 0.33
N PRO A 26 -6.06 -18.81 -0.14
CA PRO A 26 -6.95 -18.60 -1.28
C PRO A 26 -6.37 -19.20 -2.55
N GLU A 27 -7.24 -19.77 -3.39
CA GLU A 27 -6.85 -20.22 -4.73
C GLU A 27 -6.75 -19.01 -5.67
N ILE A 28 -5.53 -18.50 -5.84
CA ILE A 28 -5.23 -17.35 -6.70
C ILE A 28 -5.26 -17.80 -8.18
N PRO A 29 -6.14 -17.21 -9.02
CA PRO A 29 -6.15 -17.48 -10.46
C PRO A 29 -4.80 -17.16 -11.10
N GLN A 30 -4.39 -17.95 -12.11
CA GLN A 30 -3.09 -17.76 -12.78
C GLN A 30 -2.94 -16.34 -13.34
N ASP A 31 -4.00 -15.79 -13.93
CA ASP A 31 -4.03 -14.45 -14.53
C ASP A 31 -3.85 -13.33 -13.49
N PHE A 32 -4.08 -13.62 -12.20
CA PHE A 32 -3.98 -12.64 -11.12
C PHE A 32 -2.58 -12.61 -10.51
N GLN A 33 -1.74 -13.61 -10.73
CA GLN A 33 -0.43 -13.71 -10.09
C GLN A 33 0.49 -12.54 -10.46
N ASP A 34 0.57 -12.18 -11.74
CA ASP A 34 1.43 -11.08 -12.18
C ASP A 34 0.93 -9.70 -11.75
N PRO A 35 -0.38 -9.39 -11.86
CA PRO A 35 -0.96 -8.20 -11.23
C PRO A 35 -0.70 -8.12 -9.71
N LEU A 36 -0.84 -9.21 -8.97
CA LEU A 36 -0.55 -9.23 -7.52
C LEU A 36 0.92 -8.97 -7.22
N LYS A 37 1.85 -9.54 -8.01
CA LYS A 37 3.28 -9.22 -7.89
C LYS A 37 3.55 -7.74 -8.14
N LYS A 38 2.84 -7.11 -9.09
CA LYS A 38 2.94 -5.66 -9.32
C LYS A 38 2.48 -4.86 -8.11
N ILE A 39 1.34 -5.22 -7.50
CA ILE A 39 0.89 -4.59 -6.25
C ILE A 39 2.00 -4.67 -5.19
N LEU A 40 2.55 -5.86 -4.94
CA LEU A 40 3.61 -6.06 -3.96
C LEU A 40 4.88 -5.24 -4.27
N ALA A 41 5.28 -5.15 -5.54
CA ALA A 41 6.43 -4.37 -5.96
C ALA A 41 6.22 -2.85 -5.72
N HIS A 42 5.07 -2.32 -6.14
CA HIS A 42 4.73 -0.92 -5.89
C HIS A 42 4.60 -0.62 -4.38
N THR A 43 4.03 -1.56 -3.60
CA THR A 43 4.01 -1.44 -2.13
C THR A 43 5.39 -1.38 -1.53
N HIS A 44 6.31 -2.24 -1.96
CA HIS A 44 7.69 -2.20 -1.51
C HIS A 44 8.35 -0.85 -1.80
N ASP A 45 8.17 -0.34 -3.02
CA ASP A 45 8.75 0.94 -3.45
C ASP A 45 8.15 2.13 -2.69
N ALA A 46 6.84 2.11 -2.40
CA ALA A 46 6.18 3.10 -1.55
C ALA A 46 6.77 3.11 -0.13
N VAL A 47 6.93 1.94 0.50
CA VAL A 47 7.52 1.85 1.85
C VAL A 47 8.98 2.32 1.86
N LYS A 48 9.74 2.02 0.80
CA LYS A 48 11.12 2.49 0.65
C LYS A 48 11.18 4.01 0.50
N ALA A 49 10.31 4.60 -0.32
CA ALA A 49 10.22 6.05 -0.47
C ALA A 49 9.81 6.72 0.86
N LEU A 50 8.88 6.13 1.60
CA LEU A 50 8.50 6.61 2.94
C LEU A 50 9.69 6.61 3.93
N ALA A 51 10.53 5.56 3.90
CA ALA A 51 11.73 5.51 4.71
C ALA A 51 12.68 6.67 4.35
N HIS A 52 12.91 6.91 3.05
CA HIS A 52 13.73 8.04 2.59
C HIS A 52 13.14 9.41 2.95
N ALA A 53 11.81 9.58 2.87
CA ALA A 53 11.14 10.80 3.33
C ALA A 53 11.37 11.03 4.83
N THR A 54 11.28 9.96 5.62
CA THR A 54 11.49 10.00 7.08
C THR A 54 12.93 10.36 7.43
N ASP A 55 13.92 9.77 6.76
CA ASP A 55 15.34 10.09 6.96
C ASP A 55 15.66 11.54 6.56
N SER A 56 15.03 12.02 5.50
CA SER A 56 15.20 13.38 4.98
C SER A 56 14.58 14.45 5.89
N LEU A 57 13.63 14.08 6.76
CA LEU A 57 12.89 15.02 7.62
C LEU A 57 13.80 15.92 8.47
N PHE A 58 14.96 15.40 8.87
CA PHE A 58 15.92 16.11 9.73
C PHE A 58 17.15 16.63 8.98
N THR A 59 17.24 16.42 7.67
CA THR A 59 18.46 16.69 6.89
C THR A 59 18.20 17.54 5.64
N ASP A 60 17.16 17.23 4.84
CA ASP A 60 16.81 17.94 3.61
C ASP A 60 15.28 17.93 3.37
N LEU A 61 14.64 19.05 3.70
CA LEU A 61 13.20 19.23 3.54
C LEU A 61 12.74 19.25 2.07
N ARG A 62 13.62 19.54 1.12
CA ARG A 62 13.27 19.45 -0.32
C ARG A 62 13.19 17.99 -0.75
N ALA A 63 14.13 17.17 -0.27
CA ALA A 63 14.12 15.73 -0.52
C ALA A 63 12.89 15.05 0.11
N VAL A 64 12.42 15.51 1.28
CA VAL A 64 11.16 15.03 1.90
C VAL A 64 10.01 15.09 0.90
N ARG A 65 9.80 16.25 0.27
CA ARG A 65 8.70 16.44 -0.69
C ARG A 65 8.80 15.48 -1.87
N GLN A 66 10.00 15.31 -2.44
CA GLN A 66 10.22 14.41 -3.57
C GLN A 66 9.89 12.96 -3.21
N HIS A 67 10.29 12.52 -2.02
CA HIS A 67 10.00 11.17 -1.55
C HIS A 67 8.51 10.96 -1.25
N VAL A 68 7.82 11.95 -0.69
CA VAL A 68 6.37 11.89 -0.46
C VAL A 68 5.60 11.82 -1.78
N GLU A 69 5.97 12.63 -2.78
CA GLU A 69 5.39 12.57 -4.13
C GLU A 69 5.61 11.19 -4.78
N GLU A 70 6.76 10.56 -4.55
CA GLU A 70 7.01 9.18 -5.00
C GLU A 70 6.13 8.15 -4.29
N VAL A 71 5.86 8.29 -2.97
CA VAL A 71 4.92 7.41 -2.26
C VAL A 71 3.53 7.47 -2.90
N GLY A 72 2.99 8.67 -3.11
CA GLY A 72 1.67 8.85 -3.74
C GLY A 72 1.63 8.30 -5.17
N ARG A 73 2.72 8.44 -5.94
CA ARG A 73 2.81 7.83 -7.28
C ARG A 73 2.69 6.32 -7.22
N GLN A 74 3.36 5.67 -6.27
CA GLN A 74 3.34 4.21 -6.12
C GLN A 74 1.98 3.70 -5.61
N GLU A 75 1.34 4.43 -4.70
CA GLU A 75 -0.03 4.18 -4.27
C GLU A 75 -0.99 4.21 -5.47
N SER A 76 -0.88 5.24 -6.32
CA SER A 76 -1.75 5.39 -7.48
C SER A 76 -1.57 4.26 -8.52
N GLU A 77 -0.37 3.68 -8.62
CA GLU A 77 -0.15 2.48 -9.45
C GLU A 77 -0.80 1.23 -8.83
N VAL A 78 -0.75 1.07 -7.51
CA VAL A 78 -1.48 -0.01 -6.82
C VAL A 78 -2.98 0.12 -7.03
N ASP A 79 -3.54 1.31 -6.84
CA ASP A 79 -4.97 1.58 -6.99
C ASP A 79 -5.50 1.25 -8.39
N LYS A 80 -4.72 1.57 -9.44
CA LYS A 80 -5.04 1.19 -10.83
C LYS A 80 -5.10 -0.32 -11.02
N VAL A 81 -4.12 -1.05 -10.50
CA VAL A 81 -4.05 -2.51 -10.61
C VAL A 81 -5.17 -3.15 -9.79
N GLU A 82 -5.43 -2.64 -8.58
CA GLU A 82 -6.50 -3.11 -7.69
C GLU A 82 -7.87 -2.93 -8.35
N TYR A 83 -8.15 -1.75 -8.89
CA TYR A 83 -9.41 -1.45 -9.58
C TYR A 83 -9.65 -2.40 -10.75
N LYS A 84 -8.61 -2.63 -11.57
CA LYS A 84 -8.69 -3.56 -12.70
C LYS A 84 -9.00 -4.99 -12.24
N LEU A 85 -8.29 -5.49 -11.23
CA LEU A 85 -8.50 -6.84 -10.71
C LEU A 85 -9.88 -7.00 -10.07
N LEU A 86 -10.35 -6.02 -9.30
CA LEU A 86 -11.69 -6.05 -8.72
C LEU A 86 -12.76 -6.15 -9.80
N ARG A 87 -12.60 -5.40 -10.88
CA ARG A 87 -13.51 -5.48 -12.03
C ARG A 87 -13.49 -6.88 -12.65
N GLU A 88 -12.32 -7.45 -12.89
CA GLU A 88 -12.18 -8.82 -13.40
C GLU A 88 -12.77 -9.88 -12.47
N VAL A 89 -12.67 -9.69 -11.14
CA VAL A 89 -13.30 -10.59 -10.15
C VAL A 89 -14.82 -10.61 -10.30
N PHE A 90 -15.45 -9.43 -10.35
CA PHE A 90 -16.91 -9.32 -10.32
C PHE A 90 -17.56 -9.53 -11.69
N GLU A 91 -16.82 -9.33 -12.79
CA GLU A 91 -17.29 -9.63 -14.15
C GLU A 91 -17.10 -11.11 -14.51
N ASN A 92 -16.32 -11.88 -13.75
CA ASN A 92 -16.09 -13.30 -14.03
C ASN A 92 -17.24 -14.18 -13.50
N GLU A 93 -18.11 -14.60 -14.41
CA GLU A 93 -19.26 -15.48 -14.14
C GLU A 93 -18.87 -16.88 -13.60
N LYS A 94 -17.59 -17.29 -13.71
CA LYS A 94 -17.11 -18.57 -13.19
C LYS A 94 -16.85 -18.53 -11.68
N PHE A 95 -16.72 -17.34 -11.10
CA PHE A 95 -16.52 -17.20 -9.66
C PHE A 95 -17.86 -17.12 -8.95
N ASP A 96 -18.03 -17.97 -7.94
CA ASP A 96 -19.15 -17.83 -7.03
C ASP A 96 -18.95 -16.62 -6.11
N LEU A 97 -20.02 -16.21 -5.44
CA LEU A 97 -20.00 -15.01 -4.59
C LEU A 97 -18.95 -15.13 -3.48
N ALA A 98 -18.75 -16.33 -2.91
CA ALA A 98 -17.75 -16.56 -1.88
C ALA A 98 -16.32 -16.30 -2.40
N ARG A 99 -15.97 -16.86 -3.56
CA ARG A 99 -14.65 -16.63 -4.19
C ARG A 99 -14.47 -15.18 -4.61
N GLN A 100 -15.51 -14.52 -5.12
CA GLN A 100 -15.45 -13.09 -5.46
C GLN A 100 -15.11 -12.24 -4.23
N TYR A 101 -15.79 -12.47 -3.11
CA TYR A 101 -15.54 -11.72 -1.88
C TYR A 101 -14.19 -12.05 -1.25
N GLN A 102 -13.73 -13.31 -1.34
CA GLN A 102 -12.39 -13.69 -0.89
C GLN A 102 -11.31 -12.94 -1.68
N LEU A 103 -11.37 -12.96 -3.02
CA LEU A 103 -10.43 -12.25 -3.88
C LEU A 103 -10.46 -10.74 -3.64
N LYS A 104 -11.66 -10.15 -3.52
CA LYS A 104 -11.83 -8.74 -3.13
C LYS A 104 -11.14 -8.44 -1.79
N GLY A 105 -11.31 -9.31 -0.79
CA GLY A 105 -10.72 -9.15 0.53
C GLY A 105 -9.20 -9.05 0.47
N ILE A 106 -8.57 -9.99 -0.25
CA ILE A 106 -7.11 -10.02 -0.46
C ILE A 106 -6.64 -8.75 -1.16
N LEU A 107 -7.30 -8.34 -2.24
CA LEU A 107 -6.92 -7.15 -3.00
C LEU A 107 -6.98 -5.90 -2.12
N LYS A 108 -8.07 -5.71 -1.38
CA LYS A 108 -8.24 -4.58 -0.45
C LYS A 108 -7.22 -4.59 0.68
N GLN A 109 -6.90 -5.76 1.22
CA GLN A 109 -5.89 -5.91 2.27
C GLN A 109 -4.48 -5.56 1.80
N LEU A 110 -4.15 -5.86 0.54
CA LEU A 110 -2.85 -5.49 -0.04
C LEU A 110 -2.80 -3.99 -0.36
N GLY A 111 -3.83 -3.42 -0.98
CA GLY A 111 -3.90 -1.98 -1.29
C GLY A 111 -3.91 -1.09 -0.04
N ALA A 112 -4.48 -1.56 1.06
CA ALA A 112 -4.49 -0.85 2.34
C ALA A 112 -3.09 -0.56 2.90
N VAL A 113 -2.07 -1.35 2.54
CA VAL A 113 -0.70 -1.12 3.02
C VAL A 113 -0.08 0.09 2.34
N THR A 114 -0.25 0.23 1.01
CA THR A 114 0.23 1.39 0.26
C THR A 114 -0.47 2.67 0.65
N ASN A 115 -1.80 2.63 0.77
CA ASN A 115 -2.58 3.77 1.23
C ASN A 115 -2.12 4.24 2.62
N LEU A 116 -1.85 3.30 3.54
CA LEU A 116 -1.30 3.65 4.84
C LEU A 116 0.12 4.22 4.75
N ALA A 117 0.95 3.77 3.80
CA ALA A 117 2.27 4.37 3.59
C ALA A 117 2.15 5.82 3.11
N GLU A 118 1.21 6.12 2.22
CA GLU A 118 0.88 7.47 1.76
C GLU A 118 0.38 8.36 2.90
N ASP A 119 -0.59 7.88 3.69
CA ASP A 119 -1.10 8.57 4.89
C ASP A 119 0.03 8.99 5.86
N VAL A 120 1.05 8.13 6.00
CA VAL A 120 2.20 8.42 6.86
C VAL A 120 3.18 9.37 6.16
N ALA A 121 3.37 9.26 4.84
CA ALA A 121 4.20 10.17 4.06
C ALA A 121 3.65 11.61 4.09
N ASP A 122 2.33 11.78 3.97
CA ASP A 122 1.66 13.08 4.14
C ASP A 122 1.90 13.67 5.53
N ALA A 123 1.89 12.83 6.57
CA ALA A 123 2.23 13.26 7.92
C ALA A 123 3.70 13.72 8.02
N VAL A 124 4.64 13.05 7.33
CA VAL A 124 6.05 13.50 7.24
C VAL A 124 6.13 14.88 6.59
N LEU A 125 5.42 15.11 5.49
CA LEU A 125 5.40 16.40 4.80
C LEU A 125 4.86 17.53 5.68
N ILE A 126 3.77 17.27 6.42
CA ILE A 126 3.19 18.22 7.37
C ILE A 126 4.19 18.57 8.49
N LEU A 127 4.94 17.58 8.99
CA LEU A 127 5.97 17.82 9.99
C LEU A 127 7.12 18.68 9.44
N GLY A 128 7.61 18.36 8.23
CA GLY A 128 8.69 19.11 7.59
C GLY A 128 8.32 20.57 7.31
N THR A 129 7.09 20.82 6.86
CA THR A 129 6.60 22.18 6.59
C THR A 129 6.35 22.99 7.86
N LYS A 130 5.86 22.37 8.95
CA LYS A 130 5.66 23.06 10.24
C LYS A 130 6.96 23.46 10.93
N HIS A 131 8.05 22.74 10.71
CA HIS A 131 9.38 23.07 11.26
C HIS A 131 10.17 24.09 10.39
N SER A 132 9.63 24.49 9.24
CA SER A 132 10.25 25.47 8.33
C SER A 132 9.85 26.93 8.59
N ALA A 133 9.02 27.18 9.60
CA ALA A 133 8.46 28.50 9.95
C ALA A 133 8.95 29.00 11.30
#